data_AF-A0A552DGZ1-F1
#
_entry.id   AF-A0A552DGZ1-F1
#
_cell.length_a   1.000
_cell.length_b   1.000
_cell.length_c   1.000
_cell.angle_alpha   90.00
_cell.angle_beta   90.00
_cell.angle_gamma   90.00
#
_symmetry.space_group_name_H-M   'P 1'
#
loop_
_entity.id
_entity.type
_entity.pdbx_description
1 polymer ?
#
loop_
_entity_poly.entity_id
_entity_poly.type
_entity_poly.pdbx_seq_one_letter_code
_entity_poly.pdbx_strand_id
1 'polypeptide(L)' 'MIASLGGFLGRKGDGEPGVKTIWLGLRRLHDISETWKLSDQIGPPIEPP' A
#
# COMPACT_ATOMS: atom_id res chain seq x y z
N MET A 1 -9.28 -3.84 -0.29
CA MET A 1 -8.07 -3.13 -0.81
C MET A 1 -7.00 -2.98 0.27
N ILE A 2 -7.19 -2.20 1.33
CA ILE A 2 -6.18 -2.02 2.40
C ILE A 2 -5.93 -3.31 3.20
N ALA A 3 -6.99 -4.05 3.53
CA ALA A 3 -6.87 -5.32 4.26
C ALA A 3 -5.95 -6.34 3.56
N SER A 4 -5.93 -6.36 2.23
CA SER A 4 -5.10 -7.26 1.45
C SER A 4 -3.62 -6.93 1.58
N LEU A 5 -3.26 -5.65 1.69
CA LEU A 5 -1.90 -5.24 2.05
C LEU A 5 -1.52 -5.73 3.46
N GLY A 6 -2.50 -5.83 4.36
CA GLY A 6 -2.35 -6.46 5.68
C GLY A 6 -2.36 -7.99 5.69
N GLY A 7 -2.44 -8.66 4.53
CA GLY A 7 -2.47 -10.11 4.41
C GLY A 7 -3.86 -10.76 4.39
N PHE A 8 -4.94 -9.97 4.28
CA PHE A 8 -6.29 -10.53 4.12
C PHE A 8 -6.51 -11.11 2.73
N LEU A 9 -6.80 -12.41 2.67
CA LEU A 9 -7.04 -13.12 1.40
C LEU A 9 -8.45 -12.90 0.84
N GLY A 10 -9.46 -12.71 1.70
CA GLY A 10 -10.84 -12.44 1.28
C GLY A 10 -11.51 -13.62 0.56
N ARG A 11 -11.26 -14.86 0.99
CA ARG A 11 -11.92 -16.04 0.44
C ARG A 11 -13.34 -16.14 0.96
N LYS A 12 -14.16 -16.95 0.28
CA LYS A 12 -15.54 -17.22 0.70
C LYS A 12 -15.53 -17.79 2.14
N GLY A 13 -16.18 -17.06 3.05
CA GLY A 13 -16.30 -17.44 4.46
C GLY A 13 -15.20 -16.91 5.39
N ASP A 14 -14.20 -16.16 4.90
CA ASP A 14 -13.16 -15.55 5.76
C ASP A 14 -13.73 -14.42 6.67
N GLY A 15 -14.97 -13.98 6.43
CA GLY A 15 -15.63 -12.93 7.21
C GLY A 15 -15.04 -11.54 6.92
N GLU A 16 -15.11 -10.65 7.90
CA GLU A 16 -14.56 -9.29 7.77
C GLU A 16 -13.10 -9.23 8.29
N PRO A 17 -12.22 -8.46 7.64
CA PRO A 17 -10.85 -8.26 8.11
C PRO A 17 -10.82 -7.54 9.46
N GLY A 18 -10.08 -8.11 10.42
CA GLY A 18 -9.92 -7.53 11.75
C GLY A 18 -9.07 -6.25 11.78
N VAL A 19 -9.16 -5.50 12.89
CA VAL A 19 -8.46 -4.22 13.11
C VAL A 19 -6.94 -4.32 12.90
N LYS A 20 -6.31 -5.42 13.33
CA LYS A 20 -4.87 -5.66 13.14
C LYS A 20 -4.49 -5.73 11.65
N THR A 21 -5.33 -6.41 10.86
CA THR A 21 -5.14 -6.57 9.42
C THR A 21 -5.27 -5.24 8.71
N ILE A 22 -6.24 -4.41 9.11
CA ILE A 22 -6.38 -3.05 8.58
C ILE A 22 -5.17 -2.18 8.96
N TRP A 23 -4.74 -2.20 10.22
CA TRP A 23 -3.60 -1.42 10.68
C TRP A 23 -2.31 -1.78 9.95
N LEU A 24 -2.03 -3.07 9.76
CA LEU A 24 -0.87 -3.52 8.99
C LEU A 24 -0.94 -3.08 7.53
N GLY A 25 -2.13 -3.13 6.93
CA GLY A 25 -2.35 -2.64 5.58
C GLY A 25 -2.10 -1.14 5.42
N LEU A 26 -2.55 -0.34 6.39
CA LEU A 26 -2.32 1.11 6.40
C LEU A 26 -0.84 1.45 6.53
N ARG A 27 -0.13 0.77 7.43
CA ARG A 27 1.32 0.98 7.61
C ARG A 27 2.08 0.67 6.32
N ARG A 28 1.80 -0.47 5.68
CA ARG A 28 2.43 -0.83 4.40
C ARG A 28 2.10 0.16 3.28
N LEU A 29 0.86 0.64 3.22
CA LEU A 29 0.46 1.66 2.25
C LEU A 29 1.25 2.96 2.45
N HIS A 30 1.44 3.38 3.70
CA HIS A 30 2.24 4.55 4.04
C HIS A 30 3.67 4.41 3.52
N ASP A 31 4.35 3.31 3.85
CA ASP A 31 5.74 3.07 3.45
C ASP A 31 5.90 3.05 1.92
N ILE A 32 4.94 2.44 1.20
CA ILE A 32 4.92 2.44 -0.28
C ILE A 32 4.74 3.87 -0.81
N SER A 33 3.84 4.65 -0.22
CA SER A 33 3.58 6.02 -0.65
C SER A 33 4.78 6.93 -0.45
N GLU A 34 5.53 6.76 0.64
CA GLU A 34 6.78 7.49 0.90
C GLU A 34 7.86 7.10 -0.11
N THR A 35 8.01 5.81 -0.36
CA THR A 35 8.97 5.29 -1.35
C THR A 35 8.67 5.85 -2.75
N TRP A 36 7.40 5.89 -3.13
CA TRP A 36 6.98 6.45 -4.42
C TRP A 36 7.30 7.95 -4.52
N LYS A 37 7.00 8.73 -3.48
CA LYS A 37 7.33 10.17 -3.43
C LYS A 37 8.84 10.41 -3.54
N LEU A 38 9.65 9.59 -2.88
CA LEU A 38 11.11 9.67 -2.97
C LEU A 38 11.59 9.34 -4.39
N SER A 39 11.04 8.30 -5.02
CA SER A 39 11.38 7.92 -6.39
C SER A 39 11.02 9.01 -7.40
N ASP A 40 9.89 9.69 -7.22
CA ASP A 40 9.46 10.81 -8.06
C ASP A 40 10.45 11.98 -7.99
N GLN A 41 10.97 12.28 -6.80
CA GLN A 41 11.96 13.34 -6.59
C GLN A 41 13.35 13.04 -7.16
N ILE A 42 13.68 11.76 -7.40
CA ILE A 42 15.01 11.31 -7.83
C ILE A 42 15.06 11.02 -9.34
N GLY A 43 13.91 10.96 -10.03
CA GLY A 43 13.86 10.81 -11.48
C GLY A 43 14.60 11.96 -12.20
N PRO A 44 15.25 11.70 -13.36
CA PRO A 44 15.79 12.79 -14.15
C PRO A 44 14.68 13.80 -14.48
N PRO A 45 14.99 15.11 -14.62
CA PRO A 45 14.02 16.07 -15.15
C PRO A 45 13.44 15.48 -16.43
N ILE A 46 12.12 15.42 -16.54
CA ILE A 46 11.44 15.00 -17.77
C ILE A 46 11.81 16.06 -18.81
N GLU A 47 12.85 15.81 -19.61
CA GLU A 47 13.19 16.68 -20.73
C GLU A 47 12.02 16.62 -21.71
N PRO A 48 11.37 17.75 -22.03
CA PRO A 48 10.34 17.77 -23.04
C PRO A 48 10.95 17.41 -24.41
N PRO A 49 10.19 16.77 -25.32
CA PRO A 49 10.66 16.41 -26.66
C PRO A 49 11.01 17.63 -27.51
#